data_AF-A0A179FHJ3-F1
#
_entry.id   AF-A0A179FHJ3-F1
#
_cell.length_a   1.000
_cell.length_b   1.000
_cell.length_c   1.000
_cell.angle_alpha   90.00
_cell.angle_beta   90.00
_cell.angle_gamma   90.00
#
_symmetry.space_group_name_H-M   'P 1'
#
loop_
_entity.id
_entity.type
_entity.pdbx_description
1 polymer ?
#
loop_
_entity_poly.entity_id
_entity_poly.type
_entity_poly.pdbx_seq_one_letter_code
_entity_poly.pdbx_strand_id
1 'polypeptide(L)'
;MVPTKPIIEVLPSELLGSILHHVYASHDQEAGSSLSCLLVCRQWRDLGLPILYRDLVLGSAQLPHFLAVFNQQAISAFTQSLTIRVSWPQTATSDELAPGKLPDAWLRRLVQDVMDHMGPRLRSCCLSTSCPVSRATILAFLRALPASCINLELDTENYDTDDLDNPFGHRDTDDVPDNAVHLCHELRGILPRLVQARIRLRTMCAAIVGTYNEYHDFQAVSLPSMDSLMISCVDGWGVGKRCHQQPRGVQSLEPTSWHSVIHGLQQVAKTIERPDVQLVVMGCVGGSEQDRRHHKTLLRCHVSQDITTRAFSVLNLPRIESLDNESPSIYYARTQDGGIVTGGYSLLQESIEGRLWRTLTTGTRLPADAAKVSRIPLRKEMVWPETEWREKYPRKSCLLWVNERKTGMRLVECEERHDFDLRGLVEETPGGWHRPVEHELALLVKDEQELGS
;
A
#
# COMPACT_ATOMS: atom_id res chain seq x y z
N MET A 1 -0.67 60.18 18.42
CA MET A 1 -0.66 58.95 17.60
C MET A 1 -0.99 57.79 18.51
N VAL A 2 -2.20 57.22 18.40
CA VAL A 2 -2.53 55.98 19.11
C VAL A 2 -1.90 54.85 18.29
N PRO A 3 -1.00 54.02 18.85
CA PRO A 3 -0.57 52.82 18.17
C PRO A 3 -1.76 51.86 18.15
N THR A 4 -2.44 51.75 17.02
CA THR A 4 -3.39 50.67 16.77
C THR A 4 -2.60 49.37 16.79
N LYS A 5 -2.64 48.65 17.92
CA LYS A 5 -2.24 47.24 17.98
C LYS A 5 -2.97 46.50 16.84
N PRO A 6 -2.29 45.72 15.99
CA PRO A 6 -2.98 44.97 14.95
C PRO A 6 -4.00 44.01 15.59
N ILE A 7 -5.20 44.01 15.03
CA ILE A 7 -6.44 43.38 15.52
C ILE A 7 -6.38 41.85 15.31
N ILE A 8 -5.33 41.18 15.80
CA ILE A 8 -5.28 39.69 15.82
C ILE A 8 -5.90 39.16 17.12
N GLU A 9 -5.84 39.93 18.21
CA GLU A 9 -6.43 39.58 19.52
C GLU A 9 -7.98 39.52 19.51
N VAL A 10 -8.65 39.89 18.41
CA VAL A 10 -10.12 40.00 18.30
C VAL A 10 -10.72 39.05 17.25
N LEU A 11 -9.93 38.10 16.70
CA LEU A 11 -10.49 37.13 15.77
C LEU A 11 -11.43 36.15 16.51
N PRO A 12 -12.66 35.94 16.02
CA PRO A 12 -13.52 34.84 16.48
C PRO A 12 -12.79 33.50 16.40
N SER A 13 -13.04 32.63 17.39
CA SER A 13 -12.39 31.31 17.48
C SER A 13 -12.59 30.46 16.24
N GLU A 14 -13.73 30.62 15.55
CA GLU A 14 -14.06 29.92 14.30
C GLU A 14 -13.14 30.37 13.15
N LEU A 15 -12.90 31.68 13.01
CA LEU A 15 -12.01 32.22 12.00
C LEU A 15 -10.56 31.86 12.30
N LEU A 16 -10.16 31.94 13.57
CA LEU A 16 -8.83 31.54 14.00
C LEU A 16 -8.58 30.03 13.76
N GLY A 17 -9.55 29.18 14.08
CA GLY A 17 -9.48 27.75 13.78
C GLY A 17 -9.35 27.47 12.28
N SER A 18 -10.08 28.22 11.44
CA SER A 18 -9.97 28.10 9.98
C SER A 18 -8.59 28.52 9.46
N ILE A 19 -8.01 29.60 10.01
CA ILE A 19 -6.65 30.05 9.67
C ILE A 19 -5.63 28.97 10.06
N LEU A 20 -5.70 28.47 11.30
CA LEU A 20 -4.80 27.43 11.78
C LEU A 20 -4.87 26.16 10.93
N HIS A 21 -6.08 25.77 10.52
CA HIS A 21 -6.27 24.63 9.63
C HIS A 21 -5.63 24.87 8.25
N HIS A 22 -5.73 26.08 7.70
CA HIS A 22 -5.07 26.41 6.42
C HIS A 22 -3.54 26.41 6.55
N VAL A 23 -3.00 26.98 7.63
CA VAL A 23 -1.55 26.96 7.91
C VAL A 23 -1.07 25.52 8.05
N TYR A 24 -1.80 24.68 8.79
CA TYR A 24 -1.46 23.27 8.97
C TYR A 24 -1.58 22.44 7.68
N ALA A 25 -2.59 22.70 6.84
CA ALA A 25 -2.81 21.98 5.60
C ALA A 25 -1.91 22.47 4.44
N SER A 26 -1.27 23.63 4.58
CA SER A 26 -0.40 24.21 3.56
C SER A 26 0.85 23.36 3.35
N HIS A 27 1.22 23.19 2.08
CA HIS A 27 2.32 22.31 1.67
C HIS A 27 3.69 23.01 1.74
N ASP A 28 3.74 24.25 2.22
CA ASP A 28 4.99 25.02 2.32
C ASP A 28 5.86 24.41 3.43
N GLN A 29 7.06 24.00 3.02
CA GLN A 29 8.04 23.25 3.80
C GLN A 29 8.56 23.97 5.06
N GLU A 30 8.06 25.16 5.37
CA GLU A 30 8.31 25.80 6.66
C GLU A 30 7.43 25.16 7.73
N ALA A 31 7.77 23.92 8.11
CA ALA A 31 7.22 23.17 9.24
C ALA A 31 7.25 23.96 10.57
N GLY A 32 7.97 25.08 10.64
CA GLY A 32 8.00 26.00 11.77
C GLY A 32 6.79 26.94 11.87
N SER A 33 6.03 27.18 10.79
CA SER A 33 4.92 28.14 10.79
C SER A 33 3.73 27.68 11.66
N SER A 34 3.36 26.39 11.60
CA SER A 34 2.28 25.81 12.39
C SER A 34 2.62 25.66 13.88
N LEU A 35 3.87 25.29 14.21
CA LEU A 35 4.33 25.23 15.60
C LEU A 35 4.44 26.63 16.23
N SER A 36 4.88 27.63 15.46
CA SER A 36 4.94 29.02 15.91
C SER A 36 3.56 29.56 16.30
N CYS A 37 2.50 29.12 15.61
CA CYS A 37 1.12 29.48 15.95
C CYS A 37 0.75 29.06 17.38
N LEU A 38 1.23 27.90 17.86
CA LEU A 38 0.96 27.40 19.21
C LEU A 38 1.67 28.18 20.33
N LEU A 39 2.65 29.02 19.96
CA LEU A 39 3.44 29.84 20.86
C LEU A 39 2.90 31.28 21.00
N VAL A 40 1.90 31.67 20.20
CA VAL A 40 1.34 33.03 20.19
C VAL A 40 0.65 33.37 21.50
N CYS A 41 -0.41 32.64 21.86
CA CYS A 41 -1.12 32.78 23.14
C CYS A 41 -1.91 31.52 23.49
N ARG A 42 -2.56 31.50 24.66
CA ARG A 42 -3.36 30.35 25.12
C ARG A 42 -4.48 29.98 24.14
N GLN A 43 -5.23 30.95 23.63
CA GLN A 43 -6.32 30.68 22.69
C GLN A 43 -5.83 29.99 21.41
N TRP A 44 -4.72 30.45 20.84
CA TRP A 44 -4.10 29.83 19.66
C TRP A 44 -3.61 28.41 19.95
N ARG A 45 -3.03 28.19 21.14
CA ARG A 45 -2.63 26.86 21.60
C ARG A 45 -3.84 25.93 21.76
N ASP A 46 -4.89 26.39 22.42
CA ASP A 46 -6.08 25.59 22.74
C ASP A 46 -6.85 25.20 21.47
N LEU A 47 -6.87 26.07 20.45
CA LEU A 47 -7.47 25.78 19.15
C LEU A 47 -6.55 24.97 18.22
N GLY A 48 -5.23 25.15 18.31
CA GLY A 48 -4.26 24.48 17.46
C GLY A 48 -3.88 23.07 17.91
N LEU A 49 -3.90 22.79 19.22
CA LEU A 49 -3.61 21.45 19.76
C LEU A 49 -4.54 20.36 19.19
N PRO A 50 -5.88 20.55 19.14
CA PRO A 50 -6.76 19.60 18.48
C PRO A 50 -6.39 19.36 17.01
N ILE A 51 -5.97 20.39 16.26
CA ILE A 51 -5.59 20.26 14.85
C ILE A 51 -4.31 19.43 14.72
N LEU A 52 -3.30 19.70 15.56
CA LEU A 52 -2.01 19.01 15.54
C LEU A 52 -2.11 17.54 15.95
N TYR A 53 -2.92 17.23 16.97
CA TYR A 53 -3.02 15.88 17.55
C TYR A 53 -4.13 15.02 16.95
N ARG A 54 -5.04 15.59 16.15
CA ARG A 54 -6.14 14.82 15.55
C ARG A 54 -5.65 13.72 14.62
N ASP A 55 -4.74 14.06 13.72
CA ASP A 55 -4.27 13.18 12.65
C ASP A 55 -2.76 13.02 12.73
N LEU A 56 -2.29 12.12 13.60
CA LEU A 56 -0.87 11.95 13.88
C LEU A 56 -0.15 11.24 12.73
N VAL A 57 0.95 11.85 12.26
CA VAL A 57 1.84 11.28 11.24
C VAL A 57 3.24 11.15 11.80
N LEU A 58 3.72 9.92 11.94
CA LEU A 58 5.01 9.59 12.54
C LEU A 58 5.87 8.83 11.53
N GLY A 59 6.88 9.51 10.97
CA GLY A 59 7.93 8.88 10.17
C GLY A 59 9.13 8.47 11.03
N SER A 60 10.09 7.71 10.46
CA SER A 60 11.34 7.31 11.15
C SER A 60 12.11 8.48 11.78
N ALA A 61 12.07 9.68 11.20
CA ALA A 61 12.74 10.86 11.76
C ALA A 61 11.99 11.49 12.95
N GLN A 62 10.66 11.45 12.93
CA GLN A 62 9.80 12.08 13.93
C GLN A 62 9.55 11.15 15.13
N LEU A 63 9.50 9.84 14.90
CA LEU A 63 9.11 8.86 15.91
C LEU A 63 9.96 8.92 17.20
N PRO A 64 11.31 9.01 17.16
CA PRO A 64 12.12 9.08 18.38
C PRO A 64 11.85 10.34 19.19
N HIS A 65 11.72 11.48 18.52
CA HIS A 65 11.41 12.77 19.15
C HIS A 65 10.03 12.75 19.78
N PHE A 66 9.04 12.23 19.06
CA PHE A 66 7.68 12.07 19.58
C PHE A 66 7.65 11.20 20.85
N LEU A 67 8.31 10.05 20.84
CA LEU A 67 8.40 9.14 21.99
C LEU A 67 9.10 9.75 23.21
N ALA A 68 9.87 10.83 23.03
CA ALA A 68 10.55 11.52 24.12
C ALA A 68 9.68 12.59 24.79
N VAL A 69 8.76 13.23 24.07
CA VAL A 69 8.07 14.45 24.55
C VAL A 69 6.57 14.53 24.22
N PHE A 70 5.90 13.41 23.94
CA PHE A 70 4.49 13.43 23.59
C PHE A 70 3.58 13.94 24.73
N ASN A 71 2.50 14.61 24.36
CA ASN A 71 1.48 15.06 25.32
C ASN A 71 0.37 14.00 25.44
N GLN A 72 0.41 13.21 26.50
CA GLN A 72 -0.55 12.14 26.78
C GLN A 72 -2.00 12.62 26.81
N GLN A 73 -2.28 13.78 27.41
CA GLN A 73 -3.64 14.32 27.49
C GLN A 73 -4.17 14.70 26.10
N ALA A 74 -3.33 15.33 25.27
CA ALA A 74 -3.70 15.71 23.92
C ALA A 74 -3.94 14.47 23.03
N ILE A 75 -3.10 13.44 23.15
CA ILE A 75 -3.30 12.16 22.45
C ILE A 75 -4.65 11.56 22.80
N SER A 76 -4.96 11.46 24.09
CA SER A 76 -6.22 10.86 24.53
C SER A 76 -7.45 11.68 24.12
N ALA A 77 -7.33 13.00 24.13
CA ALA A 77 -8.43 13.90 23.81
C ALA A 77 -8.71 14.02 22.31
N PHE A 78 -7.69 13.93 21.45
CA PHE A 78 -7.82 14.40 20.07
C PHE A 78 -7.53 13.36 18.99
N THR A 79 -6.67 12.36 19.23
CA THR A 79 -6.21 11.46 18.17
C THR A 79 -7.35 10.62 17.57
N GLN A 80 -7.64 10.86 16.29
CA GLN A 80 -8.63 10.15 15.48
C GLN A 80 -7.97 9.28 14.40
N SER A 81 -6.79 9.67 13.93
CA SER A 81 -6.01 8.85 13.02
C SER A 81 -4.53 8.80 13.39
N LEU A 82 -3.90 7.67 13.07
CA LEU A 82 -2.48 7.41 13.29
C LEU A 82 -1.89 6.84 12.00
N THR A 83 -0.91 7.54 11.42
CA THR A 83 -0.14 7.11 10.25
C THR A 83 1.32 6.95 10.65
N ILE A 84 1.83 5.73 10.60
CA ILE A 84 3.21 5.39 10.93
C ILE A 84 3.92 4.94 9.65
N ARG A 85 5.07 5.56 9.35
CA ARG A 85 5.91 5.19 8.22
C ARG A 85 7.32 4.90 8.71
N VAL A 86 7.65 3.63 8.75
CA VAL A 86 8.94 3.15 9.23
C VAL A 86 9.81 2.80 8.02
N SER A 87 10.83 3.60 7.77
CA SER A 87 11.83 3.35 6.72
C SER A 87 13.23 3.23 7.32
N TRP A 88 14.17 2.74 6.50
CA TRP A 88 15.59 2.73 6.85
C TRP A 88 16.07 4.11 7.32
N PRO A 89 16.88 4.20 8.40
CA PRO A 89 17.45 5.46 8.84
C PRO A 89 18.42 6.00 7.77
N GLN A 90 18.27 7.27 7.37
CA GLN A 90 19.15 7.90 6.37
C GLN A 90 20.62 8.03 6.84
N THR A 91 20.89 7.89 8.13
CA THR A 91 22.21 8.07 8.76
C THR A 91 22.97 6.76 8.98
N ALA A 92 22.45 5.61 8.57
CA ALA A 92 23.13 4.33 8.76
C ALA A 92 24.32 4.21 7.79
N THR A 93 25.51 4.61 8.24
CA THR A 93 26.78 4.21 7.61
C THR A 93 26.91 2.69 7.67
N SER A 94 27.44 2.06 6.62
CA SER A 94 27.42 0.59 6.42
C SER A 94 28.03 -0.26 7.54
N ASP A 95 28.78 0.35 8.46
CA ASP A 95 29.52 -0.36 9.52
C ASP A 95 28.77 -0.49 10.86
N GLU A 96 27.63 0.18 11.07
CA GLU A 96 26.81 -0.05 12.26
C GLU A 96 25.80 -1.19 12.04
N LEU A 97 26.17 -2.39 12.46
CA LEU A 97 25.44 -3.67 12.42
C LEU A 97 24.07 -3.72 13.16
N ALA A 98 23.29 -2.64 13.24
CA ALA A 98 21.93 -2.68 13.84
C ALA A 98 20.83 -1.79 13.20
N PRO A 99 20.83 -1.46 11.89
CA PRO A 99 19.86 -0.51 11.36
C PRO A 99 18.41 -1.05 11.33
N GLY A 100 18.22 -2.38 11.40
CA GLY A 100 16.90 -3.01 11.51
C GLY A 100 16.33 -3.06 12.94
N LYS A 101 17.17 -2.98 13.98
CA LYS A 101 16.71 -3.12 15.37
C LYS A 101 16.12 -1.83 15.93
N LEU A 102 16.64 -0.68 15.50
CA LEU A 102 16.16 0.63 15.98
C LEU A 102 14.71 0.92 15.58
N PRO A 103 14.30 0.77 14.30
CA PRO A 103 12.93 1.05 13.91
C PRO A 103 11.92 0.14 14.61
N ASP A 104 12.26 -1.14 14.78
CA ASP A 104 11.47 -2.10 15.54
C ASP A 104 11.37 -1.74 17.03
N ALA A 105 12.47 -1.30 17.67
CA ALA A 105 12.46 -0.85 19.05
C ALA A 105 11.58 0.39 19.27
N TRP A 106 11.61 1.35 18.33
CA TRP A 106 10.73 2.52 18.39
C TRP A 106 9.26 2.14 18.25
N LEU A 107 8.94 1.21 17.35
CA LEU A 107 7.57 0.72 17.22
C LEU A 107 7.11 -0.01 18.49
N ARG A 108 7.96 -0.83 19.11
CA ARG A 108 7.66 -1.47 20.41
C ARG A 108 7.37 -0.44 21.50
N ARG A 109 8.18 0.62 21.59
CA ARG A 109 7.95 1.71 22.55
C ARG A 109 6.66 2.47 22.26
N LEU A 110 6.32 2.72 20.99
CA LEU A 110 5.05 3.36 20.64
C LEU A 110 3.85 2.52 21.14
N VAL A 111 3.92 1.21 20.95
CA VAL A 111 2.90 0.27 21.43
C VAL A 111 2.77 0.32 22.95
N GLN A 112 3.88 0.26 23.66
CA GLN A 112 3.92 0.21 25.14
C GLN A 112 3.55 1.53 25.80
N ASP A 113 4.07 2.64 25.29
CA ASP A 113 4.05 3.93 25.99
C ASP A 113 2.89 4.83 25.53
N VAL A 114 2.32 4.59 24.33
CA VAL A 114 1.44 5.58 23.68
C VAL A 114 0.08 5.03 23.28
N MET A 115 0.01 3.83 22.68
CA MET A 115 -1.21 3.36 22.02
C MET A 115 -2.42 3.23 22.95
N ASP A 116 -2.22 2.82 24.21
CA ASP A 116 -3.28 2.71 25.21
C ASP A 116 -3.98 4.05 25.48
N HIS A 117 -3.28 5.17 25.29
CA HIS A 117 -3.84 6.50 25.49
C HIS A 117 -4.77 6.95 24.35
N MET A 118 -4.66 6.36 23.15
CA MET A 118 -5.47 6.70 21.97
C MET A 118 -6.88 6.07 21.98
N GLY A 119 -7.13 5.19 22.97
CA GLY A 119 -8.21 4.22 23.01
C GLY A 119 -9.62 4.65 22.56
N PRO A 120 -10.18 5.77 23.04
CA PRO A 120 -11.60 6.07 22.78
C PRO A 120 -11.87 6.70 21.41
N ARG A 121 -10.86 7.24 20.72
CA ARG A 121 -11.07 8.13 19.57
C ARG A 121 -10.39 7.69 18.28
N LEU A 122 -9.36 6.85 18.37
CA LEU A 122 -8.64 6.36 17.19
C LEU A 122 -9.57 5.55 16.29
N ARG A 123 -9.91 6.08 15.10
CA ARG A 123 -10.78 5.41 14.12
C ARG A 123 -10.02 4.79 12.97
N SER A 124 -8.86 5.34 12.62
CA SER A 124 -8.07 4.90 11.47
C SER A 124 -6.62 4.75 11.84
N CYS A 125 -6.03 3.61 11.49
CA CYS A 125 -4.62 3.35 11.72
C CYS A 125 -3.95 2.86 10.42
N CYS A 126 -2.78 3.41 10.12
CA CYS A 126 -1.94 3.01 9.02
C CYS A 126 -0.53 2.73 9.58
N LEU A 127 -0.03 1.51 9.36
CA LEU A 127 1.35 1.12 9.60
C LEU A 127 1.95 0.67 8.28
N SER A 128 2.92 1.44 7.78
CA SER A 128 3.71 1.10 6.61
C SER A 128 5.19 0.96 6.98
N THR A 129 5.83 -0.12 6.54
CA THR A 129 7.25 -0.37 6.80
C THR A 129 7.98 -0.69 5.50
N SER A 130 9.11 -0.01 5.25
CA SER A 130 10.02 -0.30 4.12
C SER A 130 11.39 -0.78 4.62
N CYS A 131 11.44 -1.29 5.85
CA CYS A 131 12.60 -1.87 6.52
C CYS A 131 12.16 -3.01 7.46
N PRO A 132 13.08 -3.90 7.87
CA PRO A 132 12.76 -5.02 8.74
C PRO A 132 12.08 -4.61 10.05
N VAL A 133 10.98 -5.30 10.37
CA VAL A 133 10.25 -5.18 11.65
C VAL A 133 9.87 -6.57 12.13
N SER A 134 9.95 -6.81 13.44
CA SER A 134 9.61 -8.11 13.99
C SER A 134 8.12 -8.39 13.89
N ARG A 135 7.75 -9.61 13.51
CA ARG A 135 6.36 -10.08 13.56
C ARG A 135 5.80 -10.08 14.99
N ALA A 136 6.64 -10.27 16.01
CA ALA A 136 6.22 -10.12 17.40
C ALA A 136 5.84 -8.66 17.75
N THR A 137 6.57 -7.68 17.21
CA THR A 137 6.24 -6.26 17.37
C THR A 137 4.94 -5.92 16.65
N ILE A 138 4.74 -6.41 15.42
CA ILE A 138 3.49 -6.22 14.67
C ILE A 138 2.31 -6.87 15.41
N LEU A 139 2.49 -8.06 15.99
CA LEU A 139 1.48 -8.70 16.82
C LEU A 139 1.11 -7.83 18.03
N ALA A 140 2.10 -7.30 18.74
CA ALA A 140 1.87 -6.42 19.88
C ALA A 140 1.14 -5.13 19.45
N PHE A 141 1.50 -4.58 18.29
CA PHE A 141 0.83 -3.44 17.70
C PHE A 141 -0.65 -3.72 17.38
N LEU A 142 -0.95 -4.85 16.73
CA LEU A 142 -2.32 -5.26 16.42
C LEU A 142 -3.17 -5.44 17.68
N ARG A 143 -2.59 -6.00 18.74
CA ARG A 143 -3.26 -6.17 20.04
C ARG A 143 -3.52 -4.86 20.78
N ALA A 144 -2.66 -3.87 20.59
CA ALA A 144 -2.83 -2.54 21.17
C ALA A 144 -3.82 -1.65 20.39
N LEU A 145 -4.31 -2.08 19.22
CA LEU A 145 -5.32 -1.33 18.48
C LEU A 145 -6.65 -1.32 19.26
N PRO A 146 -7.12 -0.14 19.71
CA PRO A 146 -8.34 -0.06 20.49
C PRO A 146 -9.57 -0.39 19.65
N ALA A 147 -10.66 -0.85 20.29
CA ALA A 147 -11.90 -1.25 19.63
C ALA A 147 -12.54 -0.17 18.73
N SER A 148 -12.28 1.11 19.03
CA SER A 148 -12.70 2.26 18.23
C SER A 148 -12.06 2.34 16.85
N CYS A 149 -10.92 1.64 16.64
CA CYS A 149 -10.22 1.60 15.37
C CYS A 149 -10.97 0.68 14.39
N ILE A 150 -11.60 1.28 13.39
CA ILE A 150 -12.44 0.60 12.41
C ILE A 150 -11.81 0.59 11.01
N ASN A 151 -10.73 1.34 10.78
CA ASN A 151 -10.00 1.32 9.52
C ASN A 151 -8.54 0.96 9.77
N LEU A 152 -8.00 0.01 9.00
CA LEU A 152 -6.62 -0.47 9.14
C LEU A 152 -5.93 -0.60 7.78
N GLU A 153 -4.81 0.10 7.61
CA GLU A 153 -3.82 -0.22 6.59
C GLU A 153 -2.58 -0.79 7.27
N LEU A 154 -2.21 -2.02 6.94
CA LEU A 154 -0.98 -2.67 7.39
C LEU A 154 -0.21 -3.11 6.15
N ASP A 155 0.88 -2.42 5.84
CA ASP A 155 1.72 -2.70 4.69
C ASP A 155 3.17 -2.84 5.10
N THR A 156 3.66 -4.07 5.19
CA THR A 156 5.04 -4.32 5.60
C THR A 156 6.02 -4.28 4.43
N GLU A 157 5.55 -4.09 3.19
CA GLU A 157 6.31 -4.31 1.95
C GLU A 157 7.12 -5.63 1.98
N ASN A 158 6.61 -6.65 2.67
CA ASN A 158 7.24 -7.95 2.89
C ASN A 158 8.56 -7.91 3.70
N TYR A 159 8.74 -6.86 4.51
CA TYR A 159 9.87 -6.72 5.44
C TYR A 159 9.58 -7.25 6.85
N ASP A 160 8.37 -7.75 7.13
CA ASP A 160 8.14 -8.44 8.40
C ASP A 160 8.94 -9.75 8.48
N THR A 161 9.55 -9.98 9.64
CA THR A 161 10.46 -11.11 9.87
C THR A 161 10.36 -11.62 11.31
N ASP A 162 10.61 -12.90 11.52
CA ASP A 162 10.80 -13.47 12.86
C ASP A 162 12.26 -13.34 13.33
N ASP A 163 13.20 -13.14 12.40
CA ASP A 163 14.64 -12.96 12.66
C ASP A 163 15.08 -11.56 12.20
N LEU A 164 15.40 -10.68 13.16
CA LEU A 164 15.93 -9.33 12.89
C LEU A 164 17.45 -9.31 12.70
N ASP A 165 18.16 -10.35 13.12
CA ASP A 165 19.61 -10.49 12.90
C ASP A 165 19.88 -10.93 11.46
N ASN A 166 18.98 -11.71 10.87
CA ASN A 166 19.03 -12.12 9.47
C ASN A 166 17.67 -11.93 8.74
N PRO A 167 17.22 -10.68 8.54
CA PRO A 167 15.88 -10.38 8.01
C PRO A 167 15.64 -10.89 6.59
N PHE A 168 16.71 -11.15 5.84
CA PHE A 168 16.66 -11.62 4.45
C PHE A 168 17.00 -13.10 4.29
N GLY A 169 17.61 -13.76 5.27
CA GLY A 169 18.13 -15.13 5.12
C GLY A 169 17.05 -16.20 4.95
N HIS A 170 15.86 -15.99 5.51
CA HIS A 170 14.74 -16.92 5.39
C HIS A 170 13.80 -16.58 4.22
N ARG A 171 14.24 -15.82 3.21
CA ARG A 171 13.39 -15.51 2.05
C ARG A 171 13.11 -16.76 1.23
N ASP A 172 14.11 -17.62 1.09
CA ASP A 172 14.04 -18.73 0.14
C ASP A 172 13.88 -20.11 0.78
N THR A 173 14.23 -20.29 2.06
CA THR A 173 14.08 -21.58 2.74
C THR A 173 12.68 -21.79 3.31
N ASP A 174 12.23 -23.05 3.38
CA ASP A 174 11.00 -23.46 4.06
C ASP A 174 11.18 -23.60 5.59
N ASP A 175 12.38 -23.31 6.08
CA ASP A 175 12.78 -23.40 7.48
C ASP A 175 12.28 -22.18 8.27
N VAL A 176 10.98 -22.17 8.57
CA VAL A 176 10.40 -21.24 9.54
C VAL A 176 10.34 -21.92 10.92
N PRO A 177 10.81 -21.26 11.99
CA PRO A 177 10.76 -21.82 13.33
C PRO A 177 9.34 -22.27 13.74
N ASP A 178 9.23 -23.39 14.44
CA ASP A 178 7.94 -23.91 14.93
C ASP A 178 7.17 -22.91 15.82
N ASN A 179 7.88 -21.95 16.42
CA ASN A 179 7.33 -20.88 17.27
C ASN A 179 7.12 -19.54 16.55
N ALA A 180 7.20 -19.50 15.22
CA ALA A 180 7.01 -18.27 14.44
C ALA A 180 5.64 -17.62 14.68
N VAL A 181 5.60 -16.29 14.66
CA VAL A 181 4.36 -15.56 14.92
C VAL A 181 3.45 -15.62 13.70
N HIS A 182 2.25 -16.18 13.86
CA HIS A 182 1.24 -16.24 12.78
C HIS A 182 0.26 -15.06 12.85
N LEU A 183 0.64 -13.95 12.23
CA LEU A 183 -0.12 -12.69 12.23
C LEU A 183 -1.56 -12.83 11.68
N CYS A 184 -1.81 -13.78 10.78
CA CYS A 184 -3.15 -14.03 10.23
C CYS A 184 -4.18 -14.35 11.34
N HIS A 185 -3.78 -15.06 12.41
CA HIS A 185 -4.68 -15.37 13.52
C HIS A 185 -5.16 -14.12 14.26
N GLU A 186 -4.26 -13.18 14.52
CA GLU A 186 -4.60 -11.93 15.19
C GLU A 186 -5.44 -11.04 14.28
N LEU A 187 -5.07 -10.93 13.00
CA LEU A 187 -5.84 -10.20 12.00
C LEU A 187 -7.27 -10.72 11.88
N ARG A 188 -7.47 -12.04 11.87
CA ARG A 188 -8.81 -12.66 11.90
C ARG A 188 -9.66 -12.19 13.08
N GLY A 189 -9.04 -12.01 14.25
CA GLY A 189 -9.72 -11.55 15.45
C GLY A 189 -10.21 -10.10 15.37
N ILE A 190 -9.51 -9.24 14.61
CA ILE A 190 -9.87 -7.82 14.48
C ILE A 190 -10.74 -7.51 13.26
N LEU A 191 -10.69 -8.33 12.19
CA LEU A 191 -11.45 -8.07 10.97
C LEU A 191 -12.97 -7.85 11.16
N PRO A 192 -13.69 -8.55 12.06
CA PRO A 192 -15.14 -8.39 12.20
C PRO A 192 -15.61 -6.97 12.56
N ARG A 193 -14.76 -6.18 13.22
CA ARG A 193 -15.04 -4.78 13.60
C ARG A 193 -14.54 -3.76 12.58
N LEU A 194 -13.73 -4.17 11.60
CA LEU A 194 -13.20 -3.25 10.60
C LEU A 194 -14.23 -2.97 9.52
N VAL A 195 -14.26 -1.73 9.06
CA VAL A 195 -15.04 -1.23 7.93
C VAL A 195 -14.17 -1.23 6.68
N GLN A 196 -12.94 -0.74 6.76
CA GLN A 196 -11.99 -0.77 5.64
C GLN A 196 -10.63 -1.31 6.08
N ALA A 197 -10.14 -2.32 5.38
CA ALA A 197 -8.86 -2.95 5.66
C ALA A 197 -8.02 -3.11 4.39
N ARG A 198 -6.75 -2.74 4.45
CA ARG A 198 -5.74 -3.05 3.44
C ARG A 198 -4.55 -3.73 4.10
N ILE A 199 -4.24 -4.96 3.69
CA ILE A 199 -3.27 -5.81 4.37
C ILE A 199 -2.25 -6.33 3.36
N ARG A 200 -0.97 -6.14 3.67
CA ARG A 200 0.17 -6.74 2.98
C ARG A 200 1.19 -7.17 4.01
N LEU A 201 1.43 -8.48 4.05
CA LEU A 201 2.45 -9.13 4.86
C LEU A 201 3.30 -10.04 3.97
N ARG A 202 4.52 -10.35 4.42
CA ARG A 202 5.44 -11.27 3.74
C ARG A 202 4.86 -12.66 3.53
N THR A 203 4.18 -13.18 4.55
CA THR A 203 3.47 -14.47 4.48
C THR A 203 2.04 -14.33 4.94
N MET A 204 1.10 -14.89 4.18
CA MET A 204 -0.33 -14.90 4.47
C MET A 204 -0.98 -16.22 4.06
N CYS A 205 -2.09 -16.59 4.69
CA CYS A 205 -2.88 -17.75 4.31
C CYS A 205 -4.37 -17.54 4.62
N ALA A 206 -5.22 -18.51 4.24
CA ALA A 206 -6.67 -18.49 4.50
C ALA A 206 -7.05 -18.24 5.97
N ALA A 207 -6.14 -18.51 6.92
CA ALA A 207 -6.39 -18.33 8.35
C ALA A 207 -6.66 -16.86 8.74
N ILE A 208 -6.32 -15.91 7.86
CA ILE A 208 -6.66 -14.49 8.04
C ILE A 208 -8.18 -14.26 8.05
N VAL A 209 -8.95 -15.12 7.36
CA VAL A 209 -10.41 -14.96 7.20
C VAL A 209 -11.20 -16.19 7.66
N GLY A 210 -10.59 -17.12 8.40
CA GLY A 210 -11.30 -18.27 8.93
C GLY A 210 -10.41 -19.27 9.64
N THR A 211 -10.99 -20.41 10.00
CA THR A 211 -10.34 -21.53 10.70
C THR A 211 -10.72 -22.84 10.05
N TYR A 212 -9.86 -23.85 10.14
CA TYR A 212 -10.26 -25.22 9.83
C TYR A 212 -10.74 -25.91 11.10
N ASN A 213 -11.88 -26.62 11.03
CA ASN A 213 -12.36 -27.47 12.12
C ASN A 213 -11.57 -28.80 12.16
N GLU A 214 -11.94 -29.68 13.09
CA GLU A 214 -11.35 -31.02 13.23
C GLU A 214 -11.54 -31.93 12.01
N TYR A 215 -12.55 -31.65 11.17
CA TYR A 215 -12.86 -32.37 9.94
C TYR A 215 -12.19 -31.74 8.70
N HIS A 216 -11.35 -30.72 8.89
CA HIS A 216 -10.73 -29.94 7.83
C HIS A 216 -11.70 -29.13 6.96
N ASP A 217 -12.92 -28.84 7.47
CA ASP A 217 -13.81 -27.88 6.84
C ASP A 217 -13.41 -26.45 7.22
N PHE A 218 -13.37 -25.57 6.22
CA PHE A 218 -13.10 -24.16 6.44
C PHE A 218 -14.34 -23.43 6.98
N GLN A 219 -14.19 -22.83 8.16
CA GLN A 219 -15.17 -21.96 8.80
C GLN A 219 -14.76 -20.51 8.61
N ALA A 220 -15.48 -19.80 7.74
CA ALA A 220 -15.26 -18.39 7.46
C ALA A 220 -15.58 -17.51 8.69
N VAL A 221 -14.78 -16.46 8.89
CA VAL A 221 -15.06 -15.43 9.88
C VAL A 221 -16.23 -14.54 9.39
N SER A 222 -17.08 -14.10 10.31
CA SER A 222 -18.14 -13.13 10.00
C SER A 222 -17.55 -11.72 9.86
N LEU A 223 -17.94 -11.00 8.81
CA LEU A 223 -17.50 -9.63 8.51
C LEU A 223 -18.70 -8.65 8.49
N PRO A 224 -19.36 -8.43 9.64
CA PRO A 224 -20.63 -7.71 9.68
C PRO A 224 -20.51 -6.23 9.32
N SER A 225 -19.35 -5.60 9.56
CA SER A 225 -19.14 -4.16 9.36
C SER A 225 -18.30 -3.81 8.12
N MET A 226 -17.74 -4.81 7.44
CA MET A 226 -16.74 -4.62 6.39
C MET A 226 -17.34 -4.07 5.11
N ASP A 227 -16.84 -2.94 4.61
CA ASP A 227 -17.18 -2.41 3.29
C ASP A 227 -16.12 -2.79 2.26
N SER A 228 -14.85 -2.83 2.69
CA SER A 228 -13.74 -3.17 1.79
C SER A 228 -12.60 -3.89 2.52
N LEU A 229 -12.27 -5.10 2.07
CA LEU A 229 -11.08 -5.84 2.46
C LEU A 229 -10.17 -6.05 1.26
N MET A 230 -8.98 -5.47 1.32
CA MET A 230 -7.95 -5.57 0.32
C MET A 230 -6.74 -6.33 0.84
N ILE A 231 -6.37 -7.44 0.20
CA ILE A 231 -5.20 -8.24 0.60
C ILE A 231 -4.20 -8.27 -0.56
N SER A 232 -3.00 -7.74 -0.33
CA SER A 232 -1.93 -7.78 -1.34
C SER A 232 -0.98 -8.93 -1.09
N CYS A 233 -1.08 -9.97 -1.91
CA CYS A 233 -0.15 -11.09 -1.96
C CYS A 233 1.10 -10.82 -2.81
N VAL A 234 1.33 -9.57 -3.24
CA VAL A 234 2.47 -9.18 -4.10
C VAL A 234 3.79 -9.26 -3.33
N ASP A 235 4.76 -9.99 -3.88
CA ASP A 235 6.14 -10.03 -3.42
C ASP A 235 7.15 -9.78 -4.54
N GLY A 236 7.70 -8.56 -4.57
CA GLY A 236 8.46 -8.06 -5.71
C GLY A 236 7.63 -8.17 -7.00
N TRP A 237 8.14 -8.97 -7.93
CA TRP A 237 7.45 -9.30 -9.20
C TRP A 237 6.80 -10.70 -9.18
N GLY A 238 6.49 -11.23 -8.00
CA GLY A 238 5.81 -12.51 -7.82
C GLY A 238 4.75 -12.45 -6.73
N VAL A 239 4.39 -13.61 -6.22
CA VAL A 239 3.45 -13.76 -5.10
C VAL A 239 4.18 -14.23 -3.84
N GLY A 240 3.78 -13.70 -2.70
CA GLY A 240 4.33 -14.06 -1.41
C GLY A 240 4.07 -15.52 -1.04
N LYS A 241 4.92 -16.06 -0.18
CA LYS A 241 4.78 -17.41 0.36
C LYS A 241 3.55 -17.51 1.29
N ARG A 242 3.00 -18.71 1.39
CA ARG A 242 1.97 -19.02 2.39
C ARG A 242 2.57 -19.17 3.78
N CYS A 243 1.75 -19.02 4.83
CA CYS A 243 2.19 -19.32 6.19
C CYS A 243 2.42 -20.83 6.39
N HIS A 244 3.47 -21.21 7.13
CA HIS A 244 3.88 -22.61 7.33
C HIS A 244 2.97 -23.39 8.30
N GLN A 245 2.20 -22.70 9.15
CA GLN A 245 1.40 -23.30 10.23
C GLN A 245 0.01 -23.82 9.80
N GLN A 246 -0.26 -24.00 8.50
CA GLN A 246 -1.55 -24.56 8.05
C GLN A 246 -1.60 -26.09 8.11
N PRO A 247 -2.80 -26.68 8.27
CA PRO A 247 -2.98 -28.14 8.34
C PRO A 247 -2.36 -28.86 7.14
N ARG A 248 -1.61 -29.94 7.41
CA ARG A 248 -0.85 -30.69 6.38
C ARG A 248 -1.69 -31.24 5.22
N GLY A 249 -3.01 -31.42 5.38
CA GLY A 249 -3.91 -31.91 4.34
C GLY A 249 -4.27 -30.90 3.24
N VAL A 250 -4.14 -29.60 3.49
CA VAL A 250 -4.48 -28.52 2.53
C VAL A 250 -3.26 -28.12 1.68
N GLN A 251 -2.08 -28.62 2.03
CA GLN A 251 -0.80 -28.13 1.51
C GLN A 251 -0.56 -28.40 0.01
N SER A 252 -1.27 -29.33 -0.63
CA SER A 252 -1.04 -29.63 -2.06
C SER A 252 -1.86 -28.78 -3.03
N LEU A 253 -2.93 -28.11 -2.58
CA LEU A 253 -3.88 -27.40 -3.46
C LEU A 253 -3.62 -25.89 -3.54
N GLU A 254 -2.97 -25.30 -2.54
CA GLU A 254 -2.78 -23.84 -2.42
C GLU A 254 -1.29 -23.47 -2.32
N PRO A 255 -0.52 -23.43 -3.42
CA PRO A 255 0.94 -23.34 -3.36
C PRO A 255 1.48 -22.00 -2.85
N THR A 256 0.68 -20.93 -2.90
CA THR A 256 1.13 -19.56 -2.60
C THR A 256 0.10 -18.82 -1.75
N SER A 257 0.48 -17.66 -1.19
CA SER A 257 -0.45 -16.81 -0.44
C SER A 257 -1.67 -16.40 -1.27
N TRP A 258 -1.49 -16.17 -2.58
CA TRP A 258 -2.56 -15.85 -3.53
C TRP A 258 -3.66 -16.91 -3.54
N HIS A 259 -3.29 -18.17 -3.76
CA HIS A 259 -4.25 -19.28 -3.80
C HIS A 259 -4.94 -19.47 -2.45
N SER A 260 -4.18 -19.41 -1.35
CA SER A 260 -4.72 -19.67 -0.01
C SER A 260 -5.67 -18.58 0.45
N VAL A 261 -5.32 -17.31 0.25
CA VAL A 261 -6.18 -16.18 0.64
C VAL A 261 -7.46 -16.17 -0.20
N ILE A 262 -7.37 -16.37 -1.52
CA ILE A 262 -8.55 -16.39 -2.41
C ILE A 262 -9.51 -17.51 -1.98
N HIS A 263 -9.01 -18.72 -1.71
CA HIS A 263 -9.86 -19.81 -1.25
C HIS A 263 -10.60 -19.45 0.05
N GLY A 264 -9.91 -18.90 1.05
CA GLY A 264 -10.57 -18.45 2.29
C GLY A 264 -11.62 -17.38 2.04
N LEU A 265 -11.33 -16.40 1.18
CA LEU A 265 -12.27 -15.33 0.84
C LEU A 265 -13.47 -15.82 0.04
N GLN A 266 -13.34 -16.86 -0.79
CA GLN A 266 -14.49 -17.48 -1.46
C GLN A 266 -15.50 -18.04 -0.45
N GLN A 267 -15.02 -18.60 0.67
CA GLN A 267 -15.91 -19.10 1.72
C GLN A 267 -16.58 -17.95 2.47
N VAL A 268 -15.86 -16.85 2.70
CA VAL A 268 -16.44 -15.61 3.25
C VAL A 268 -17.50 -15.02 2.32
N ALA A 269 -17.23 -14.97 1.01
CA ALA A 269 -18.18 -14.43 0.03
C ALA A 269 -19.53 -15.17 0.00
N LYS A 270 -19.55 -16.45 0.41
CA LYS A 270 -20.79 -17.23 0.56
C LYS A 270 -21.61 -16.86 1.79
N THR A 271 -21.00 -16.25 2.80
CA THR A 271 -21.66 -15.90 4.08
C THR A 271 -22.03 -14.43 4.19
N ILE A 272 -21.46 -13.57 3.34
CA ILE A 272 -21.80 -12.15 3.29
C ILE A 272 -23.12 -11.96 2.56
N GLU A 273 -24.11 -11.39 3.26
CA GLU A 273 -25.42 -11.05 2.67
C GLU A 273 -25.42 -9.68 1.96
N ARG A 274 -24.44 -8.82 2.26
CA ARG A 274 -24.30 -7.47 1.70
C ARG A 274 -23.61 -7.50 0.32
N PRO A 275 -24.28 -7.13 -0.78
CA PRO A 275 -23.74 -7.29 -2.13
C PRO A 275 -22.66 -6.25 -2.51
N ASP A 276 -22.53 -5.18 -1.73
CA ASP A 276 -21.62 -4.05 -1.99
C ASP A 276 -20.22 -4.23 -1.38
N VAL A 277 -20.01 -5.27 -0.57
CA VAL A 277 -18.72 -5.53 0.08
C VAL A 277 -17.65 -5.86 -0.97
N GLN A 278 -16.57 -5.09 -0.95
CA GLN A 278 -15.43 -5.29 -1.84
C GLN A 278 -14.40 -6.22 -1.19
N LEU A 279 -14.29 -7.46 -1.69
CA LEU A 279 -13.20 -8.37 -1.33
C LEU A 279 -12.22 -8.45 -2.50
N VAL A 280 -11.02 -7.91 -2.31
CA VAL A 280 -10.03 -7.80 -3.40
C VAL A 280 -8.71 -8.41 -2.96
N VAL A 281 -8.11 -9.19 -3.86
CA VAL A 281 -6.77 -9.76 -3.70
C VAL A 281 -5.87 -9.26 -4.83
N MET A 282 -4.68 -8.77 -4.47
CA MET A 282 -3.65 -8.43 -5.44
C MET A 282 -2.59 -9.50 -5.56
N GLY A 283 -2.17 -9.77 -6.78
CA GLY A 283 -1.12 -10.71 -7.13
C GLY A 283 -0.21 -10.10 -8.18
N CYS A 284 0.94 -10.72 -8.38
CA CYS A 284 1.87 -10.33 -9.43
C CYS A 284 2.49 -11.57 -10.06
N VAL A 285 2.70 -11.49 -11.37
CA VAL A 285 3.45 -12.49 -12.14
C VAL A 285 4.63 -11.78 -12.79
N GLY A 286 5.80 -12.41 -12.70
CA GLY A 286 7.01 -11.90 -13.30
C GLY A 286 6.91 -11.92 -14.83
N GLY A 287 7.59 -10.99 -15.47
CA GLY A 287 7.88 -11.12 -16.90
C GLY A 287 9.03 -12.10 -17.13
N SER A 288 9.26 -12.47 -18.38
CA SER A 288 10.43 -13.27 -18.75
C SER A 288 11.52 -12.37 -19.34
N GLU A 289 12.73 -12.49 -18.82
CA GLU A 289 13.89 -11.82 -19.43
C GLU A 289 14.28 -12.47 -20.76
N GLN A 290 14.06 -13.79 -20.87
CA GLN A 290 14.33 -14.59 -22.06
C GLN A 290 13.25 -14.40 -23.14
N ASP A 291 12.01 -14.22 -22.73
CA ASP A 291 10.89 -13.97 -23.63
C ASP A 291 10.16 -12.69 -23.24
N ARG A 292 10.64 -11.57 -23.78
CA ARG A 292 10.10 -10.23 -23.52
C ARG A 292 8.66 -10.01 -24.01
N ARG A 293 8.02 -11.01 -24.65
CA ARG A 293 6.56 -11.01 -24.85
C ARG A 293 5.82 -11.15 -23.53
N HIS A 294 6.41 -11.85 -22.55
CA HIS A 294 5.81 -12.04 -21.24
C HIS A 294 6.03 -10.79 -20.40
N HIS A 295 4.97 -10.02 -20.22
CA HIS A 295 5.01 -8.83 -19.41
C HIS A 295 4.92 -9.18 -17.92
N LYS A 296 5.64 -8.39 -17.11
CA LYS A 296 5.30 -8.26 -15.70
C LYS A 296 3.82 -7.90 -15.61
N THR A 297 3.07 -8.63 -14.80
CA THR A 297 1.62 -8.53 -14.79
C THR A 297 1.13 -8.38 -13.37
N LEU A 298 0.41 -7.29 -13.11
CA LEU A 298 -0.34 -7.13 -11.87
C LEU A 298 -1.72 -7.74 -12.04
N LEU A 299 -2.17 -8.48 -11.04
CA LEU A 299 -3.47 -9.14 -11.02
C LEU A 299 -4.31 -8.51 -9.91
N ARG A 300 -5.55 -8.13 -10.24
CA ARG A 300 -6.56 -7.70 -9.27
C ARG A 300 -7.72 -8.69 -9.34
N CYS A 301 -7.82 -9.56 -8.35
CA CYS A 301 -8.91 -10.51 -8.20
C CYS A 301 -9.99 -9.91 -7.30
N HIS A 302 -11.21 -9.77 -7.82
CA HIS A 302 -12.40 -9.51 -7.04
C HIS A 302 -13.04 -10.84 -6.66
N VAL A 303 -13.15 -11.10 -5.37
CA VAL A 303 -13.68 -12.35 -4.83
C VAL A 303 -15.13 -12.11 -4.42
N SER A 304 -16.05 -12.67 -5.20
CA SER A 304 -17.46 -12.75 -4.83
C SER A 304 -17.94 -14.20 -4.94
N GLN A 305 -19.26 -14.43 -5.02
CA GLN A 305 -19.76 -15.76 -5.41
C GLN A 305 -19.18 -16.19 -6.77
N ASP A 306 -18.99 -15.22 -7.67
CA ASP A 306 -18.23 -15.38 -8.90
C ASP A 306 -16.88 -14.65 -8.78
N ILE A 307 -15.79 -15.36 -9.08
CA ILE A 307 -14.46 -14.74 -9.11
C ILE A 307 -14.28 -14.00 -10.42
N THR A 308 -13.70 -12.80 -10.36
CA THR A 308 -13.24 -12.09 -11.55
C THR A 308 -11.83 -11.54 -11.32
N THR A 309 -10.88 -11.90 -12.17
CA THR A 309 -9.51 -11.39 -12.13
C THR A 309 -9.23 -10.51 -13.32
N ARG A 310 -8.71 -9.30 -13.07
CA ARG A 310 -8.19 -8.41 -14.11
C ARG A 310 -6.67 -8.44 -14.11
N ALA A 311 -6.08 -8.60 -15.29
CA ALA A 311 -4.64 -8.63 -15.50
C ALA A 311 -4.18 -7.35 -16.21
N PHE A 312 -3.16 -6.71 -15.64
CA PHE A 312 -2.62 -5.43 -16.09
C PHE A 312 -1.15 -5.59 -16.45
N SER A 313 -0.79 -5.33 -17.70
CA SER A 313 0.61 -5.36 -18.14
C SER A 313 1.36 -4.20 -17.52
N VAL A 314 2.53 -4.46 -16.93
CA VAL A 314 3.37 -3.46 -16.29
C VAL A 314 4.68 -3.31 -17.06
N LEU A 315 5.00 -2.07 -17.42
CA LEU A 315 6.23 -1.71 -18.13
C LEU A 315 6.99 -0.61 -17.41
N ASN A 316 8.31 -0.65 -17.52
CA ASN A 316 9.16 0.46 -17.11
C ASN A 316 9.23 1.47 -18.25
N LEU A 317 9.10 2.76 -17.92
CA LEU A 317 9.38 3.87 -18.83
C LEU A 317 10.72 4.52 -18.48
N PRO A 318 11.41 5.15 -19.45
CA PRO A 318 12.66 5.83 -19.18
C PRO A 318 12.47 6.97 -18.16
N ARG A 319 13.43 7.14 -17.26
CA ARG A 319 13.41 8.19 -16.23
C ARG A 319 13.36 9.59 -16.86
N ILE A 320 12.81 10.54 -16.11
CA ILE A 320 12.83 11.97 -16.45
C ILE A 320 14.05 12.57 -15.75
N GLU A 321 15.03 13.05 -16.52
CA GLU A 321 16.27 13.64 -15.96
C GLU A 321 16.05 15.03 -15.34
N SER A 322 14.97 15.73 -15.71
CA SER A 322 14.65 17.08 -15.22
C SER A 322 13.90 17.11 -13.88
N LEU A 323 13.50 15.94 -13.39
CA LEU A 323 13.10 15.74 -12.00
C LEU A 323 14.40 15.31 -11.32
N ASP A 324 14.82 15.95 -10.24
CA ASP A 324 16.16 15.86 -9.62
C ASP A 324 16.81 14.45 -9.59
N ASN A 325 18.12 14.35 -9.32
CA ASN A 325 18.90 13.08 -9.32
C ASN A 325 18.30 11.90 -8.51
N GLU A 326 17.23 12.12 -7.74
CA GLU A 326 16.40 11.14 -7.04
C GLU A 326 15.08 10.77 -7.77
N SER A 327 15.00 10.98 -9.09
CA SER A 327 13.80 10.68 -9.87
C SER A 327 13.33 9.24 -9.70
N PRO A 328 12.08 9.01 -9.24
CA PRO A 328 11.56 7.67 -9.07
C PRO A 328 11.47 6.97 -10.43
N SER A 329 11.65 5.64 -10.42
CA SER A 329 11.39 4.82 -11.61
C SER A 329 9.96 5.06 -12.10
N ILE A 330 9.78 5.24 -13.41
CA ILE A 330 8.48 5.49 -14.01
C ILE A 330 7.89 4.16 -14.48
N TYR A 331 6.65 3.91 -14.12
CA TYR A 331 5.92 2.70 -14.50
C TYR A 331 4.70 3.06 -15.34
N TYR A 332 4.36 2.16 -16.25
CA TYR A 332 3.15 2.22 -17.06
C TYR A 332 2.35 0.94 -16.86
N ALA A 333 1.04 1.06 -16.73
CA ALA A 333 0.13 -0.06 -16.88
C ALA A 333 -1.03 0.28 -17.80
N ARG A 334 -1.49 -0.72 -18.54
CA ARG A 334 -2.69 -0.62 -19.38
C ARG A 334 -3.92 -1.02 -18.58
N THR A 335 -4.95 -0.19 -18.60
CA THR A 335 -6.25 -0.41 -17.95
C THR A 335 -7.37 -0.38 -19.01
N GLN A 336 -8.60 -0.72 -18.60
CA GLN A 336 -9.76 -0.68 -19.50
C GLN A 336 -10.07 0.75 -19.99
N ASP A 337 -9.82 1.76 -19.16
CA ASP A 337 -10.07 3.18 -19.46
C ASP A 337 -8.88 3.87 -20.17
N GLY A 338 -7.91 3.08 -20.64
CA GLY A 338 -6.65 3.55 -21.21
C GLY A 338 -5.45 3.24 -20.32
N GLY A 339 -4.30 3.84 -20.61
CA GLY A 339 -3.09 3.60 -19.82
C GLY A 339 -2.91 4.59 -18.67
N ILE A 340 -2.25 4.14 -17.61
CA ILE A 340 -1.81 4.96 -16.48
C ILE A 340 -0.29 4.95 -16.41
N VAL A 341 0.30 6.10 -16.11
CA VAL A 341 1.74 6.26 -15.87
C VAL A 341 1.95 6.79 -14.46
N THR A 342 2.85 6.17 -13.70
CA THR A 342 3.11 6.54 -12.30
C THR A 342 4.59 6.76 -12.01
N GLY A 343 4.89 7.67 -11.09
CA GLY A 343 6.20 7.83 -10.47
C GLY A 343 6.39 6.86 -9.31
N GLY A 344 6.94 5.68 -9.57
CA GLY A 344 7.16 4.63 -8.59
C GLY A 344 6.15 3.48 -8.66
N TYR A 345 6.58 2.31 -8.23
CA TYR A 345 5.81 1.07 -8.28
C TYR A 345 4.66 1.05 -7.26
N SER A 346 4.87 1.56 -6.05
CA SER A 346 3.84 1.60 -5.01
C SER A 346 2.61 2.41 -5.47
N LEU A 347 2.82 3.54 -6.14
CA LEU A 347 1.73 4.33 -6.73
C LEU A 347 1.02 3.62 -7.90
N LEU A 348 1.74 2.80 -8.67
CA LEU A 348 1.13 1.96 -9.71
C LEU A 348 0.20 0.95 -9.07
N GLN A 349 0.69 0.25 -8.04
CA GLN A 349 -0.08 -0.73 -7.30
C GLN A 349 -1.33 -0.04 -6.74
N GLU A 350 -1.19 1.01 -5.93
CA GLU A 350 -2.33 1.77 -5.38
C GLU A 350 -3.34 2.21 -6.44
N SER A 351 -2.88 2.58 -7.64
CA SER A 351 -3.78 2.95 -8.74
C SER A 351 -4.57 1.77 -9.28
N ILE A 352 -3.94 0.60 -9.45
CA ILE A 352 -4.61 -0.63 -9.89
C ILE A 352 -5.54 -1.17 -8.80
N GLU A 353 -5.15 -1.05 -7.53
CA GLU A 353 -5.97 -1.41 -6.37
C GLU A 353 -7.31 -0.66 -6.34
N GLY A 354 -7.38 0.52 -6.97
CA GLY A 354 -8.55 1.41 -7.01
C GLY A 354 -8.41 2.62 -6.07
N ARG A 355 -7.22 2.87 -5.53
CA ARG A 355 -6.92 3.95 -4.57
C ARG A 355 -7.89 4.01 -3.39
N LEU A 356 -8.13 2.84 -2.80
CA LEU A 356 -8.97 2.66 -1.61
C LEU A 356 -8.46 3.45 -0.40
N TRP A 357 -7.16 3.76 -0.38
CA TRP A 357 -6.51 4.59 0.63
C TRP A 357 -5.83 5.78 -0.04
N ARG A 358 -5.82 6.94 0.65
CA ARG A 358 -5.32 8.22 0.12
C ARG A 358 -4.47 8.94 1.14
N THR A 359 -3.45 9.62 0.63
CA THR A 359 -2.55 10.46 1.44
C THR A 359 -2.97 11.93 1.33
N LEU A 360 -3.19 12.59 2.46
CA LEU A 360 -3.45 14.03 2.54
C LEU A 360 -2.14 14.83 2.40
N THR A 361 -2.21 16.14 2.13
CA THR A 361 -1.01 17.01 2.06
C THR A 361 -0.20 17.01 3.36
N THR A 362 -0.86 16.77 4.49
CA THR A 362 -0.25 16.61 5.83
C THR A 362 0.51 15.28 6.01
N GLY A 363 0.42 14.36 5.04
CA GLY A 363 1.00 13.02 5.11
C GLY A 363 0.10 11.96 5.75
N THR A 364 -1.02 12.38 6.35
CA THR A 364 -2.03 11.48 6.94
C THR A 364 -2.56 10.54 5.88
N ARG A 365 -2.62 9.25 6.22
CA ARG A 365 -3.10 8.18 5.35
C ARG A 365 -4.43 7.66 5.87
N LEU A 366 -5.48 7.84 5.07
CA LEU A 366 -6.86 7.51 5.42
C LEU A 366 -7.52 6.70 4.30
N PRO A 367 -8.58 5.94 4.59
CA PRO A 367 -9.40 5.38 3.54
C PRO A 367 -10.04 6.48 2.70
N ALA A 368 -10.32 6.21 1.43
CA ALA A 368 -10.69 7.22 0.43
C ALA A 368 -11.90 8.05 0.86
N ASP A 369 -12.90 7.42 1.49
CA ASP A 369 -14.10 8.14 1.94
C ASP A 369 -13.84 9.02 3.17
N ALA A 370 -13.00 8.56 4.11
CA ALA A 370 -12.56 9.40 5.22
C ALA A 370 -11.68 10.57 4.74
N ALA A 371 -10.84 10.35 3.72
CA ALA A 371 -10.02 11.39 3.13
C ALA A 371 -10.85 12.48 2.44
N LYS A 372 -11.96 12.13 1.77
CA LYS A 372 -12.90 13.10 1.16
C LYS A 372 -13.51 14.04 2.21
N VAL A 373 -13.73 13.56 3.44
CA VAL A 373 -14.37 14.32 4.52
C VAL A 373 -13.37 15.18 5.32
N SER A 374 -12.06 14.94 5.22
CA SER A 374 -11.05 15.57 6.08
C SER A 374 -10.90 17.09 5.90
N ARG A 375 -11.43 17.66 4.80
CA ARG A 375 -11.22 19.07 4.36
C ARG A 375 -9.76 19.44 4.08
N ILE A 376 -8.81 18.53 4.28
CA ILE A 376 -7.40 18.70 3.93
C ILE A 376 -7.22 18.20 2.49
N PRO A 377 -6.53 18.96 1.61
CA PRO A 377 -6.31 18.52 0.25
C PRO A 377 -5.55 17.19 0.16
N LEU A 378 -5.79 16.45 -0.93
CA LEU A 378 -5.00 15.28 -1.25
C LEU A 378 -3.58 15.68 -1.67
N ARG A 379 -2.58 14.90 -1.26
CA ARG A 379 -1.22 15.06 -1.74
C ARG A 379 -1.20 14.91 -3.26
N LYS A 380 -0.49 15.81 -3.95
CA LYS A 380 -0.30 15.69 -5.40
C LYS A 380 0.56 14.46 -5.69
N GLU A 381 -0.03 13.49 -6.38
CA GLU A 381 0.63 12.24 -6.77
C GLU A 381 1.17 12.36 -8.20
N MET A 382 2.28 11.67 -8.47
CA MET A 382 2.87 11.54 -9.79
C MET A 382 2.12 10.48 -10.60
N VAL A 383 0.86 10.75 -10.96
CA VAL A 383 0.06 9.86 -11.80
C VAL A 383 -0.54 10.62 -12.97
N TRP A 384 -0.35 10.09 -14.17
CA TRP A 384 -0.80 10.67 -15.42
C TRP A 384 -1.59 9.66 -16.24
N PRO A 385 -2.67 10.08 -16.93
CA PRO A 385 -3.18 9.34 -18.07
C PRO A 385 -2.08 9.17 -19.14
N GLU A 386 -2.11 8.05 -19.86
CA GLU A 386 -1.16 7.76 -20.93
C GLU A 386 -1.10 8.86 -21.99
N THR A 387 -2.25 9.44 -22.34
CA THR A 387 -2.37 10.52 -23.34
C THR A 387 -1.60 11.76 -22.90
N GLU A 388 -1.83 12.22 -21.67
CA GLU A 388 -1.13 13.37 -21.09
C GLU A 388 0.38 13.11 -20.99
N TRP A 389 0.78 11.91 -20.57
CA TRP A 389 2.19 11.54 -20.50
C TRP A 389 2.87 11.60 -21.87
N ARG A 390 2.24 11.03 -22.90
CA ARG A 390 2.78 11.00 -24.27
C ARG A 390 2.89 12.39 -24.88
N GLU A 391 1.93 13.27 -24.60
CA GLU A 391 1.98 14.67 -25.04
C GLU A 391 3.13 15.43 -24.37
N LYS A 392 3.28 15.25 -23.05
CA LYS A 392 4.31 15.94 -22.27
C LYS A 392 5.72 15.41 -22.53
N TYR A 393 5.87 14.11 -22.78
CA TYR A 393 7.16 13.43 -22.94
C TYR A 393 7.19 12.55 -24.21
N PRO A 394 7.06 13.12 -25.42
CA PRO A 394 6.88 12.35 -26.66
C PRO A 394 8.06 11.45 -27.03
N ARG A 395 9.24 11.70 -26.45
CA ARG A 395 10.46 10.90 -26.65
C ARG A 395 10.64 9.76 -25.64
N LYS A 396 9.85 9.72 -24.56
CA LYS A 396 9.94 8.70 -23.51
C LYS A 396 8.95 7.57 -23.84
N SER A 397 9.47 6.45 -24.35
CA SER A 397 8.68 5.32 -24.86
C SER A 397 9.17 3.99 -24.29
N CYS A 398 8.34 2.95 -24.33
CA CYS A 398 8.70 1.56 -24.08
C CYS A 398 8.65 0.72 -25.37
N LEU A 399 9.14 -0.52 -25.29
CA LEU A 399 9.17 -1.48 -26.41
C LEU A 399 7.77 -1.80 -26.95
N LEU A 400 6.80 -2.01 -26.06
CA LEU A 400 5.40 -2.28 -26.44
C LEU A 400 4.88 -1.19 -27.37
N TRP A 401 5.01 0.08 -26.99
CA TRP A 401 4.55 1.21 -27.81
C TRP A 401 5.27 1.33 -29.15
N VAL A 402 6.54 0.93 -29.22
CA VAL A 402 7.29 0.89 -30.49
C VAL A 402 6.73 -0.19 -31.40
N ASN A 403 6.48 -1.38 -30.86
CA ASN A 403 5.89 -2.49 -31.61
C ASN A 403 4.48 -2.13 -32.09
N GLU A 404 3.63 -1.55 -31.23
CA GLU A 404 2.28 -1.12 -31.59
C GLU A 404 2.27 -0.03 -32.67
N ARG A 405 3.26 0.88 -32.64
CA ARG A 405 3.42 1.88 -33.70
C ARG A 405 3.81 1.25 -35.03
N LYS A 406 4.67 0.22 -35.02
CA LYS A 406 5.09 -0.51 -36.22
C LYS A 406 3.95 -1.34 -36.84
N THR A 407 3.22 -2.05 -35.99
CA THR A 407 2.12 -2.93 -36.42
C THR A 407 0.84 -2.16 -36.74
N GLY A 408 0.68 -0.96 -36.16
CA GLY A 408 -0.54 -0.17 -36.29
C GLY A 408 -1.69 -0.68 -35.44
N MET A 409 -1.43 -1.57 -34.48
CA MET A 409 -2.44 -2.17 -33.61
C MET A 409 -1.91 -2.33 -32.18
N ARG A 410 -2.83 -2.51 -31.23
CA ARG A 410 -2.49 -2.84 -29.85
C ARG A 410 -2.14 -4.31 -29.74
N LEU A 411 -1.11 -4.62 -28.95
CA LEU A 411 -0.52 -5.97 -28.88
C LEU A 411 -0.74 -6.67 -27.53
N VAL A 412 -1.12 -5.92 -26.50
CA VAL A 412 -1.54 -6.44 -25.20
C VAL A 412 -2.67 -5.56 -24.70
N GLU A 413 -3.73 -6.18 -24.19
CA GLU A 413 -4.81 -5.47 -23.50
C GLU A 413 -4.92 -5.89 -22.04
N CYS A 414 -5.68 -5.12 -21.27
CA CYS A 414 -6.15 -5.59 -19.97
C CYS A 414 -7.07 -6.79 -20.18
N GLU A 415 -6.72 -7.94 -19.61
CA GLU A 415 -7.50 -9.17 -19.72
C GLU A 415 -8.41 -9.31 -18.49
N GLU A 416 -9.69 -9.59 -18.70
CA GLU A 416 -10.63 -9.99 -17.66
C GLU A 416 -10.86 -11.50 -17.72
N ARG A 417 -10.77 -12.17 -16.57
CA ARG A 417 -10.86 -13.62 -16.40
C ARG A 417 -11.93 -13.96 -15.37
N HIS A 418 -12.63 -15.08 -15.55
CA HIS A 418 -13.55 -15.64 -14.56
C HIS A 418 -12.91 -16.75 -13.73
N ASP A 419 -11.63 -16.57 -13.40
CA ASP A 419 -10.80 -17.45 -12.60
C ASP A 419 -9.81 -16.61 -11.78
N PHE A 420 -8.92 -17.28 -11.06
CA PHE A 420 -7.81 -16.66 -10.34
C PHE A 420 -6.46 -17.21 -10.82
N ASP A 421 -6.38 -17.59 -12.09
CA ASP A 421 -5.16 -18.17 -12.67
C ASP A 421 -3.99 -17.18 -12.61
N LEU A 422 -2.87 -17.66 -12.08
CA LEU A 422 -1.65 -16.91 -11.86
C LEU A 422 -0.78 -16.86 -13.12
N ARG A 423 -1.38 -16.58 -14.28
CA ARG A 423 -0.67 -16.41 -15.56
C ARG A 423 -0.46 -14.96 -15.94
N GLY A 424 0.73 -14.65 -16.46
CA GLY A 424 1.08 -13.33 -16.97
C GLY A 424 0.47 -13.04 -18.34
N LEU A 425 0.49 -11.77 -18.74
CA LEU A 425 0.09 -11.33 -20.08
C LEU A 425 1.21 -11.53 -21.08
N VAL A 426 0.83 -11.93 -22.29
CA VAL A 426 1.75 -12.20 -23.40
C VAL A 426 1.43 -11.26 -24.56
N GLU A 427 2.44 -10.57 -25.08
CA GLU A 427 2.35 -9.74 -26.27
C GLU A 427 2.01 -10.57 -27.51
N GLU A 428 0.90 -10.23 -28.17
CA GLU A 428 0.48 -10.86 -29.41
C GLU A 428 1.52 -10.61 -30.52
N THR A 429 1.70 -11.60 -31.39
CA THR A 429 2.47 -11.45 -32.63
C THR A 429 1.47 -11.49 -33.79
N PRO A 430 1.18 -10.36 -34.45
CA PRO A 430 0.21 -10.32 -35.54
C PRO A 430 0.66 -11.15 -36.74
N GLY A 431 -0.30 -11.60 -37.57
CA GLY A 431 0.01 -12.32 -38.81
C GLY A 431 0.88 -11.48 -39.76
N GLY A 432 1.90 -12.11 -40.37
CA GLY A 432 2.88 -11.43 -41.22
C GLY A 432 3.95 -10.66 -40.45
N TRP A 433 4.07 -10.90 -39.13
CA TRP A 433 5.17 -10.40 -38.30
C TRP A 433 5.82 -11.55 -37.56
N HIS A 434 7.13 -11.45 -37.33
CA HIS A 434 7.87 -12.36 -36.48
C HIS A 434 8.75 -11.60 -35.49
N ARG A 435 9.25 -12.34 -34.48
CA ARG A 435 10.22 -11.85 -33.50
C ARG A 435 11.57 -12.53 -33.79
N PRO A 436 12.59 -11.78 -34.23
CA PRO A 436 13.89 -12.36 -34.53
C PRO A 436 14.48 -13.00 -33.27
N VAL A 437 14.91 -14.26 -33.37
CA VAL A 437 15.55 -15.00 -32.26
C VAL A 437 16.90 -14.38 -31.89
N GLU A 438 17.56 -13.74 -32.87
CA GLU A 438 18.93 -13.20 -32.76
C GLU A 438 19.00 -11.79 -32.15
N HIS A 439 17.86 -11.11 -32.00
CA HIS A 439 17.80 -9.80 -31.35
C HIS A 439 17.17 -9.94 -29.96
N GLU A 440 17.99 -9.76 -28.92
CA GLU A 440 17.59 -9.68 -27.50
C GLU A 440 16.50 -8.61 -27.21
N LEU A 441 16.10 -7.85 -28.23
CA LEU A 441 15.03 -6.88 -28.22
C LEU A 441 13.85 -7.54 -28.95
N ALA A 442 12.74 -7.85 -28.26
CA ALA A 442 11.52 -8.40 -28.86
C ALA A 442 10.78 -7.42 -29.81
N LEU A 443 11.51 -6.73 -30.67
CA LEU A 443 11.02 -5.88 -31.73
C LEU A 443 10.37 -6.74 -32.81
N LEU A 444 9.15 -6.39 -33.18
CA LEU A 444 8.48 -7.02 -34.31
C LEU A 444 9.11 -6.56 -35.63
N VAL A 445 9.34 -7.54 -36.52
CA VAL A 445 9.78 -7.37 -37.89
C VAL A 445 8.71 -7.93 -38.81
N LYS A 446 8.36 -7.17 -39.85
CA LYS A 446 7.36 -7.60 -40.84
C LYS A 446 8.02 -8.66 -41.72
N ASP A 447 7.32 -9.76 -41.94
CA ASP A 447 7.73 -10.71 -42.97
C ASP A 447 7.77 -9.94 -44.29
N GLU A 448 8.95 -9.88 -44.92
CA GLU A 448 9.00 -9.43 -46.29
C GLU A 448 8.13 -10.40 -47.08
N GLN A 449 6.98 -9.93 -47.57
CA GLN A 449 6.34 -10.61 -48.68
C GLN A 449 7.45 -10.77 -49.72
N GLU A 450 7.74 -12.00 -50.12
CA GLU A 450 8.41 -12.29 -51.38
C GLU A 450 7.65 -11.53 -52.47
N LEU A 451 8.05 -10.29 -52.70
CA LEU A 451 7.56 -9.40 -53.73
C LEU A 451 8.28 -9.83 -55.01
N GLY A 452 7.76 -10.89 -55.61
CA GLY A 452 8.20 -11.41 -56.91
C GLY A 452 9.52 -12.18 -56.83
N SER A 453 9.77 -13.15 -57.70
CA SER A 453 9.04 -13.60 -58.90
C SER A 453 9.88 -14.73 -59.50
#